data_AF-A0A108T258-F1
#
_entry.id   AF-A0A108T258-F1
#
_cell.length_a   1.000
_cell.length_b   1.000
_cell.length_c   1.000
_cell.angle_alpha   90.00
_cell.angle_beta   90.00
_cell.angle_gamma   90.00
#
_symmetry.space_group_name_H-M   'P 1'
#
loop_
_entity.id
_entity.type
_entity.pdbx_description
1 polymer ?
#
loop_
_entity_poly.entity_id
_entity_poly.type
_entity_poly.pdbx_seq_one_letter_code
_entity_poly.pdbx_strand_id
1 'polypeptide(L)'
;MNREEFCKIITDIRKRSSIKMKDICFQMGVMPTAVYRLEKGSSNFEMGNMMSYIKALHHTLVIRNEQHSYHTNDAQELGCILALIRKEKKISQRVLAEKTGYVYSTIVKIESKKTVISIDTLLKIVDVLGYDIKIENNEHSGISLKL
;
A
#
# COMPACT_ATOMS: atom_id res chain seq x y z
N MET A 1 -2.12 -1.43 12.11
CA MET A 1 -0.92 -0.60 11.84
C MET A 1 -1.36 0.83 11.55
N ASN A 2 -0.72 1.83 12.15
CA ASN A 2 -0.97 3.25 11.85
C ASN A 2 0.06 3.80 10.82
N ARG A 3 -0.14 5.05 10.37
CA ARG A 3 0.70 5.68 9.34
C ARG A 3 2.17 5.80 9.75
N GLU A 4 2.43 6.18 11.00
CA GLU A 4 3.79 6.36 11.51
C GLU A 4 4.55 5.02 11.54
N GLU A 5 3.88 3.96 12.00
CA GLU A 5 4.41 2.60 11.98
C GLU A 5 4.74 2.15 10.56
N PHE A 6 3.82 2.39 9.61
CA PHE A 6 4.02 2.05 8.20
C PHE A 6 5.24 2.79 7.61
N CYS A 7 5.33 4.09 7.79
CA CYS A 7 6.44 4.91 7.30
C CYS A 7 7.78 4.52 7.95
N LYS A 8 7.77 4.15 9.23
CA LYS A 8 8.95 3.67 9.95
C LYS A 8 9.46 2.35 9.37
N ILE A 9 8.58 1.39 9.06
CA ILE A 9 8.96 0.12 8.43
C ILE A 9 9.73 0.38 7.12
N ILE A 10 9.22 1.26 6.27
CA ILE A 10 9.84 1.58 4.97
C ILE A 10 11.18 2.31 5.17
N THR A 11 11.23 3.23 6.13
CA THR A 11 12.47 3.93 6.49
C THR A 11 13.55 2.95 6.95
N ASP A 12 13.17 1.98 7.78
CA ASP A 12 14.09 0.95 8.26
C ASP A 12 14.53 0.00 7.14
N ILE A 13 13.65 -0.31 6.19
CA ILE A 13 14.00 -1.04 4.96
C ILE A 13 15.06 -0.27 4.16
N ARG A 14 14.84 1.03 3.87
CA ARG A 14 15.85 1.83 3.15
C ARG A 14 17.17 1.90 3.91
N LYS A 15 17.15 2.13 5.23
CA LYS A 15 18.38 2.23 6.03
C LYS A 15 19.20 0.93 6.03
N ARG A 16 18.53 -0.23 5.90
CA ARG A 16 19.18 -1.54 5.78
C ARG A 16 19.55 -1.89 4.34
N SER A 17 19.00 -1.19 3.35
CA SER A 17 19.32 -1.44 1.94
C SER A 17 20.64 -0.77 1.55
N SER A 18 21.29 -1.32 0.53
CA SER A 18 22.50 -0.73 -0.09
C SER A 18 22.17 0.31 -1.16
N ILE A 19 20.88 0.60 -1.38
CA ILE A 19 20.39 1.45 -2.47
C ILE A 19 20.61 2.92 -2.11
N LYS A 20 21.32 3.65 -2.96
CA LYS A 20 21.63 5.05 -2.69
C LYS A 20 20.40 5.92 -2.92
N MET A 21 20.25 6.98 -2.11
CA MET A 21 19.16 7.94 -2.24
C MET A 21 19.03 8.51 -3.66
N LYS A 22 20.15 8.77 -4.34
CA LYS A 22 20.16 9.25 -5.73
C LYS A 22 19.50 8.27 -6.71
N ASP A 23 19.67 6.97 -6.49
CA ASP A 23 19.16 5.92 -7.38
C ASP A 23 17.65 5.74 -7.13
N ILE A 24 17.23 5.80 -5.85
CA ILE A 24 15.81 5.85 -5.45
C ILE A 24 15.11 7.04 -6.12
N CYS A 25 15.68 8.25 -5.97
CA CYS A 25 15.13 9.48 -6.55
C CYS A 25 15.04 9.41 -8.07
N PHE A 26 16.08 8.87 -8.73
CA PHE A 26 16.09 8.67 -10.18
C PHE A 26 14.98 7.71 -10.63
N GLN A 27 14.81 6.57 -9.97
CA GLN A 27 13.76 5.60 -10.29
C GLN A 27 12.35 6.15 -10.05
N MET A 28 12.17 6.96 -9.01
CA MET A 28 10.90 7.59 -8.69
C MET A 28 10.59 8.84 -9.55
N GLY A 29 11.60 9.46 -10.17
CA GLY A 29 11.45 10.74 -10.86
C GLY A 29 11.17 11.92 -9.90
N VAL A 30 11.68 11.87 -8.66
CA VAL A 30 11.41 12.90 -7.64
C VAL A 30 12.68 13.40 -6.97
N MET A 31 12.59 14.55 -6.28
CA MET A 31 13.67 15.06 -5.44
C MET A 31 13.73 14.33 -4.08
N PRO A 32 14.90 14.28 -3.41
CA PRO A 32 15.05 13.64 -2.09
C PRO A 32 14.06 14.14 -1.03
N THR A 33 13.64 15.40 -1.12
CA THR A 33 12.62 16.00 -0.24
C THR A 33 11.28 15.28 -0.30
N ALA A 34 10.91 14.69 -1.44
CA ALA A 34 9.71 13.86 -1.54
C ALA A 34 9.84 12.58 -0.72
N VAL A 35 10.97 11.88 -0.82
CA VAL A 35 11.26 10.66 -0.04
C VAL A 35 11.25 10.99 1.46
N TYR A 36 11.95 12.04 1.89
CA TYR A 36 11.97 12.42 3.31
C TYR A 36 10.57 12.76 3.88
N ARG A 37 9.68 13.35 3.08
CA ARG A 37 8.29 13.58 3.50
C ARG A 37 7.52 12.27 3.67
N LEU A 38 7.70 11.31 2.77
CA LEU A 38 7.09 9.99 2.90
C LEU A 38 7.60 9.26 4.15
N GLU A 39 8.91 9.29 4.40
CA GLU A 39 9.52 8.67 5.58
C GLU A 39 9.09 9.30 6.90
N LYS A 40 8.93 10.64 6.92
CA LYS A 40 8.47 11.35 8.10
C LYS A 40 7.05 10.96 8.50
N GLY A 41 6.16 10.69 7.53
CA GLY A 41 4.78 10.25 7.80
C GLY A 41 3.90 11.25 8.57
N SER A 42 4.35 12.49 8.79
CA SER A 42 3.64 13.45 9.66
C SER A 42 2.31 13.95 9.09
N SER A 43 2.08 13.78 7.78
CA SER A 43 0.84 14.13 7.11
C SER A 43 0.33 12.95 6.28
N ASN A 44 -0.96 12.95 5.96
CA ASN A 44 -1.52 12.02 4.99
C ASN A 44 -0.89 12.25 3.61
N PHE A 45 -0.86 11.22 2.78
CA PHE A 45 -0.34 11.28 1.41
C PHE A 45 -1.00 10.23 0.53
N GLU A 46 -0.99 10.49 -0.77
CA GLU A 46 -1.44 9.55 -1.79
C GLU A 46 -0.45 8.39 -1.95
N MET A 47 -0.97 7.18 -2.14
CA MET A 47 -0.14 5.98 -2.24
C MET A 47 0.68 5.89 -3.53
N GLY A 48 0.45 6.75 -4.53
CA GLY A 48 1.21 6.74 -5.79
C GLY A 48 2.73 6.80 -5.59
N ASN A 49 3.21 7.87 -4.97
CA ASN A 49 4.65 8.03 -4.68
C ASN A 49 5.17 6.97 -3.70
N MET A 50 4.33 6.51 -2.77
CA MET A 50 4.73 5.48 -1.83
C MET A 50 4.93 4.12 -2.52
N MET A 51 4.08 3.76 -3.48
CA MET A 51 4.24 2.55 -4.28
C MET A 51 5.49 2.61 -5.16
N SER A 52 5.75 3.75 -5.80
CA SER A 52 7.01 3.98 -6.52
C SER A 52 8.22 3.84 -5.61
N TYR A 53 8.13 4.30 -4.36
CA TYR A 53 9.21 4.19 -3.39
C TYR A 53 9.45 2.74 -2.95
N ILE A 54 8.40 2.00 -2.59
CA ILE A 54 8.48 0.57 -2.23
C ILE A 54 9.09 -0.23 -3.38
N LYS A 55 8.66 0.03 -4.62
CA LYS A 55 9.22 -0.59 -5.83
C LYS A 55 10.70 -0.24 -6.02
N ALA A 56 11.09 1.02 -5.79
CA ALA A 56 12.49 1.46 -5.88
C ALA A 56 13.40 0.82 -4.82
N LEU A 57 12.82 0.37 -3.71
CA LEU A 57 13.50 -0.42 -2.70
C LEU A 57 13.53 -1.93 -3.01
N HIS A 58 13.03 -2.36 -4.17
CA HIS A 58 12.87 -3.78 -4.54
C HIS A 58 11.94 -4.57 -3.60
N HIS A 59 10.94 -3.90 -3.04
CA HIS A 59 9.93 -4.54 -2.21
C HIS A 59 8.55 -4.49 -2.88
N THR A 60 7.56 -5.07 -2.22
CA THR A 60 6.16 -5.14 -2.62
C THR A 60 5.28 -4.86 -1.40
N LEU A 61 4.16 -4.16 -1.61
CA LEU A 61 3.13 -4.03 -0.58
C LEU A 61 2.24 -5.27 -0.60
N VAL A 62 2.05 -5.89 0.56
CA VAL A 62 1.25 -7.09 0.76
C VAL A 62 0.07 -6.79 1.68
N ILE A 63 -1.14 -7.01 1.21
CA ILE A 63 -2.36 -7.02 2.02
C ILE A 63 -2.68 -8.49 2.31
N ARG A 64 -2.67 -8.91 3.58
CA ARG A 64 -2.81 -10.33 3.94
C ARG A 64 -3.63 -10.56 5.19
N ASN A 65 -4.20 -11.76 5.28
CA ASN A 65 -4.70 -12.34 6.52
C ASN A 65 -4.15 -13.79 6.63
N GLU A 66 -4.80 -14.66 7.40
CA GLU A 66 -4.39 -16.07 7.55
C GLU A 66 -4.61 -16.90 6.27
N GLN A 67 -5.52 -16.50 5.38
CA GLN A 67 -5.99 -17.30 4.25
C GLN A 67 -5.53 -16.78 2.88
N HIS A 68 -5.40 -15.46 2.74
CA HIS A 68 -5.11 -14.80 1.46
C HIS A 68 -4.00 -13.76 1.61
N SER A 69 -3.27 -13.55 0.52
CA SER A 69 -2.22 -12.54 0.37
C SER A 69 -2.28 -11.91 -1.01
N TYR A 70 -2.38 -10.58 -1.06
CA TYR A 70 -2.42 -9.80 -2.30
C TYR A 70 -1.21 -8.90 -2.37
N HIS A 71 -0.45 -8.99 -3.46
CA HIS A 71 0.82 -8.32 -3.66
C HIS A 71 0.66 -7.26 -4.75
N THR A 72 1.08 -6.03 -4.48
CA THR A 72 1.08 -4.99 -5.51
C THR A 72 2.15 -3.93 -5.28
N ASN A 73 2.60 -3.35 -6.40
CA ASN A 73 3.43 -2.15 -6.46
C ASN A 73 2.75 -1.05 -7.29
N ASP A 74 1.45 -1.19 -7.57
CA ASP A 74 0.65 -0.22 -8.31
C ASP A 74 -0.49 0.31 -7.43
N ALA A 75 -0.46 1.63 -7.21
CA ALA A 75 -1.50 2.30 -6.44
C ALA A 75 -2.89 2.17 -7.08
N GLN A 76 -2.99 1.97 -8.40
CA GLN A 76 -4.25 1.77 -9.10
C GLN A 76 -4.88 0.39 -8.84
N GLU A 77 -4.06 -0.60 -8.48
CA GLU A 77 -4.55 -1.95 -8.16
C GLU A 77 -5.14 -2.05 -6.77
N LEU A 78 -4.72 -1.19 -5.84
CA LEU A 78 -5.23 -1.18 -4.46
C LEU A 78 -6.75 -1.15 -4.41
N GLY A 79 -7.40 -0.28 -5.19
CA GLY A 79 -8.87 -0.18 -5.22
C GLY A 79 -9.55 -1.49 -5.64
N CYS A 80 -8.96 -2.20 -6.60
CA CYS A 80 -9.45 -3.50 -7.04
C CYS A 80 -9.22 -4.60 -6.00
N ILE A 81 -8.06 -4.62 -5.34
CA ILE A 81 -7.74 -5.57 -4.28
C ILE A 81 -8.72 -5.40 -3.11
N LEU A 82 -8.97 -4.16 -2.67
CA LEU A 82 -9.92 -3.87 -1.60
C LEU A 82 -11.36 -4.29 -1.99
N ALA A 83 -11.75 -4.06 -3.25
CA ALA A 83 -13.04 -4.51 -3.77
C ALA A 83 -13.18 -6.04 -3.79
N LEU A 84 -12.11 -6.75 -4.15
CA LEU A 84 -12.05 -8.21 -4.17
C LEU A 84 -12.21 -8.76 -2.75
N ILE A 85 -11.39 -8.30 -1.81
CA ILE A 85 -11.46 -8.68 -0.40
C ILE A 85 -12.86 -8.42 0.18
N ARG A 86 -13.44 -7.25 -0.09
CA ARG A 86 -14.79 -6.92 0.38
C ARG A 86 -15.83 -7.92 -0.13
N LYS A 87 -15.75 -8.29 -1.41
CA LYS A 87 -16.67 -9.26 -2.03
C LYS A 87 -16.52 -10.66 -1.45
N GLU A 88 -15.29 -11.11 -1.18
CA GLU A 88 -15.02 -12.39 -0.51
C GLU A 88 -15.64 -12.44 0.88
N LYS A 89 -15.59 -11.32 1.62
CA LYS A 89 -16.27 -11.18 2.92
C LYS A 89 -17.79 -10.98 2.81
N LYS A 90 -18.35 -10.95 1.60
CA LYS A 90 -19.78 -10.74 1.32
C LYS A 90 -20.32 -9.42 1.90
N ILE A 91 -19.48 -8.39 1.99
CA ILE A 91 -19.85 -7.07 2.50
C ILE A 91 -20.23 -6.17 1.32
N SER A 92 -21.28 -5.35 1.44
CA SER A 92 -21.63 -4.36 0.41
C SER A 92 -20.76 -3.10 0.52
N GLN A 93 -20.63 -2.34 -0.56
CA GLN A 93 -19.95 -1.04 -0.52
C GLN A 93 -20.56 -0.06 0.50
N ARG A 94 -21.88 -0.11 0.73
CA ARG A 94 -22.56 0.72 1.74
C ARG A 94 -22.15 0.34 3.15
N VAL A 95 -22.10 -0.97 3.44
CA VAL A 95 -21.67 -1.47 4.76
C VAL A 95 -20.18 -1.14 4.98
N LEU A 96 -19.33 -1.24 3.95
CA LEU A 96 -17.94 -0.81 4.07
C LEU A 96 -17.84 0.70 4.37
N ALA A 97 -18.62 1.52 3.67
CA ALA A 97 -18.67 2.96 3.88
C ALA A 97 -19.06 3.31 5.33
N GLU A 98 -20.11 2.67 5.86
CA GLU A 98 -20.56 2.83 7.25
C GLU A 98 -19.46 2.45 8.25
N LYS A 99 -18.88 1.24 8.11
CA LYS A 99 -17.81 0.76 9.01
C LYS A 99 -16.55 1.63 8.97
N THR A 100 -16.25 2.23 7.82
CA THR A 100 -15.10 3.12 7.65
C THR A 100 -15.42 4.58 7.93
N GLY A 101 -16.69 4.94 8.19
CA GLY A 101 -17.12 6.33 8.32
C GLY A 101 -16.91 7.18 7.07
N TYR A 102 -16.75 6.56 5.90
CA TYR A 102 -16.69 7.26 4.61
C TYR A 102 -18.08 7.36 3.99
N VAL A 103 -18.28 8.35 3.12
CA VAL A 103 -19.48 8.39 2.29
C VAL A 103 -19.42 7.29 1.21
N TYR A 104 -20.57 6.71 0.88
CA TYR A 104 -20.68 5.63 -0.11
C TYR A 104 -19.98 5.95 -1.45
N SER A 105 -20.10 7.19 -1.92
CA SER A 105 -19.47 7.64 -3.17
C SER A 105 -17.95 7.59 -3.15
N THR A 106 -17.32 7.75 -1.98
CA THR A 106 -15.87 7.60 -1.81
C THR A 106 -15.45 6.16 -2.04
N ILE A 107 -16.16 5.19 -1.45
CA ILE A 107 -15.90 3.76 -1.66
C ILE A 107 -16.05 3.39 -3.14
N VAL A 108 -17.12 3.88 -3.79
CA VAL A 108 -17.33 3.63 -5.24
C VAL A 108 -16.16 4.16 -6.07
N LYS A 109 -15.72 5.39 -5.83
CA LYS A 109 -14.60 6.00 -6.58
C LYS A 109 -13.29 5.26 -6.37
N ILE A 110 -13.02 4.82 -5.15
CA ILE A 110 -11.84 4.01 -4.80
C ILE A 110 -11.86 2.69 -5.59
N GLU A 111 -12.96 1.93 -5.49
CA GLU A 111 -13.06 0.62 -6.15
C GLU A 111 -13.10 0.72 -7.68
N SER A 112 -13.56 1.85 -8.23
CA SER A 112 -13.59 2.11 -9.66
C SER A 112 -12.33 2.81 -10.20
N LYS A 113 -11.24 2.90 -9.42
CA LYS A 113 -9.97 3.56 -9.79
C LYS A 113 -10.11 5.04 -10.18
N LYS A 114 -11.19 5.71 -9.78
CA LYS A 114 -11.43 7.13 -10.10
C LYS A 114 -10.75 8.09 -9.11
N THR A 115 -10.06 7.56 -8.11
CA THR A 115 -9.33 8.34 -7.10
C THR A 115 -8.12 7.53 -6.63
N VAL A 116 -6.98 8.19 -6.47
CA VAL A 116 -5.79 7.59 -5.86
C VAL A 116 -6.01 7.49 -4.36
N ILE A 117 -5.77 6.31 -3.80
CA ILE A 117 -6.02 6.04 -2.38
C ILE A 117 -4.93 6.70 -1.53
N SER A 118 -5.31 7.34 -0.42
CA SER A 118 -4.36 7.85 0.58
C SER A 118 -3.97 6.78 1.59
N ILE A 119 -2.81 6.93 2.25
CA ILE A 119 -2.33 5.96 3.23
C ILE A 119 -3.33 5.73 4.37
N ASP A 120 -3.95 6.78 4.91
CA ASP A 120 -4.94 6.62 5.99
C ASP A 120 -6.18 5.87 5.50
N THR A 121 -6.60 6.14 4.27
CA THR A 121 -7.74 5.46 3.66
C THR A 121 -7.44 3.99 3.47
N LEU A 122 -6.25 3.66 2.96
CA LEU A 122 -5.81 2.29 2.78
C LEU A 122 -5.78 1.55 4.11
N LEU A 123 -5.09 2.09 5.12
CA LEU A 123 -4.96 1.47 6.44
C LEU A 123 -6.32 1.24 7.09
N LYS A 124 -7.22 2.24 7.04
CA LYS A 124 -8.56 2.14 7.63
C LYS A 124 -9.44 1.08 6.95
N ILE A 125 -9.42 1.02 5.62
CA ILE A 125 -10.22 0.03 4.89
C ILE A 125 -9.65 -1.38 5.14
N VAL A 126 -8.34 -1.54 5.09
CA VAL A 126 -7.67 -2.83 5.35
C VAL A 126 -7.99 -3.36 6.75
N ASP A 127 -7.91 -2.48 7.76
CA ASP A 127 -8.27 -2.80 9.15
C ASP A 127 -9.75 -3.22 9.29
N VAL A 128 -10.68 -2.45 8.73
CA VAL A 128 -12.12 -2.79 8.73
C VAL A 128 -12.41 -4.12 8.02
N LEU A 129 -11.65 -4.45 6.98
CA LEU A 129 -11.75 -5.72 6.27
C LEU A 129 -11.05 -6.86 7.03
N GLY A 130 -10.35 -6.61 8.13
CA GLY A 130 -9.66 -7.62 8.94
C GLY A 130 -8.45 -8.21 8.21
N TYR A 131 -7.68 -7.36 7.54
CA TYR A 131 -6.42 -7.68 6.90
C TYR A 131 -5.32 -6.81 7.51
N ASP A 132 -4.07 -7.26 7.35
CA ASP A 132 -2.86 -6.53 7.71
C ASP A 132 -2.09 -6.10 6.47
N ILE A 133 -1.24 -5.08 6.63
CA ILE A 133 -0.28 -4.66 5.60
C ILE A 133 1.13 -5.10 6.00
N LYS A 134 1.87 -5.66 5.04
CA LYS A 134 3.30 -5.92 5.14
C LYS A 134 4.05 -5.36 3.93
N ILE A 135 5.35 -5.18 4.09
CA ILE A 135 6.27 -4.87 3.01
C ILE A 135 7.23 -6.05 2.89
N GLU A 136 7.23 -6.72 1.74
CA GLU A 136 8.03 -7.94 1.51
C GLU A 136 9.07 -7.70 0.41
N ASN A 137 10.26 -8.29 0.55
CA ASN A 137 11.33 -8.19 -0.44
C ASN A 137 10.99 -9.08 -1.66
N ASN A 138 11.14 -8.54 -2.87
CA ASN A 138 10.90 -9.28 -4.12
C ASN A 138 11.93 -10.40 -4.37
N GLU A 139 13.08 -10.40 -3.68
CA GLU A 139 14.15 -11.39 -3.87
C GLU A 139 13.80 -12.81 -3.39
N HIS A 140 12.66 -13.02 -2.72
CA HIS A 140 12.18 -14.36 -2.35
C HIS A 140 11.18 -14.97 -3.35
N SER A 141 10.86 -14.30 -4.45
CA SER A 141 10.06 -14.88 -5.55
C SER A 141 10.91 -15.68 -6.56
N GLY A 142 12.20 -15.89 -6.26
CA GLY A 142 13.18 -16.58 -7.10
C GLY A 142 13.46 -18.04 -6.74
N ILE A 143 12.49 -18.79 -6.18
CA ILE A 143 12.59 -20.26 -6.16
C ILE A 143 11.53 -20.82 -7.11
N SER A 144 12.07 -21.37 -8.21
CA SER A 144 11.45 -22.01 -9.36
C SER A 144 10.17 -22.80 -9.11
N LEU A 145 9.22 -22.62 -10.04
CA LEU A 145 8.49 -23.74 -10.64
C LEU A 145 9.46 -24.90 -10.87
N LYS A 146 9.32 -25.97 -10.09
CA LYS A 146 9.66 -27.31 -10.57
C LYS A 146 8.35 -28.02 -10.81
N LEU A 147 8.19 -28.42 -12.07
CA LEU A 147 7.25 -29.39 -12.59
C LEU A 147 7.19 -30.63 -11.69
#